data_AF-A0A0Q8FG84-F1
#
_entry.id   AF-A0A0Q8FG84-F1
#
_cell.length_a   1.000
_cell.length_b   1.000
_cell.length_c   1.000
_cell.angle_alpha   90.00
_cell.angle_beta   90.00
_cell.angle_gamma   90.00
#
_symmetry.space_group_name_H-M   'P 1'
#
loop_
_entity.id
_entity.type
_entity.pdbx_description
1 polymer ?
#
loop_
_entity_poly.entity_id
_entity_poly.type
_entity_poly.pdbx_seq_one_letter_code
_entity_poly.pdbx_strand_id
1 'polypeptide(L)' 'MDKAELNRLIERHKQEQEALAERLGALRSGDLQVKAREDDGGERDETPTHINELERLEQWLIENIARYEALLGA' A
#
# COMPACT_ATOMS: atom_id res chain seq x y z
N MET A 1 5.02 -8.23 -22.90
CA MET A 1 4.77 -6.91 -22.30
C MET A 1 5.58 -5.91 -23.10
N ASP A 2 4.93 -4.91 -23.68
CA ASP A 2 5.62 -3.86 -24.43
C ASP A 2 6.04 -2.68 -23.53
N LYS A 3 6.91 -1.79 -24.02
CA LYS A 3 7.40 -0.65 -23.22
C LYS A 3 6.28 0.31 -22.79
N ALA A 4 5.19 0.42 -23.56
CA ALA A 4 4.08 1.30 -23.21
C ALA A 4 3.24 0.69 -22.08
N GLU A 5 3.04 -0.62 -22.10
CA GLU A 5 2.37 -1.40 -21.05
C GLU A 5 3.16 -1.36 -19.73
N LEU A 6 4.49 -1.54 -19.78
CA LEU A 6 5.38 -1.39 -18.62
C LEU A 6 5.27 0.02 -18.01
N ASN A 7 5.32 1.06 -18.83
CA ASN A 7 5.17 2.44 -18.35
C ASN A 7 3.82 2.68 -17.67
N ARG A 8 2.71 2.21 -18.26
CA ARG A 8 1.39 2.32 -17.62
C ARG A 8 1.31 1.59 -16.29
N LEU A 9 1.96 0.44 -16.18
CA LEU A 9 2.00 -0.34 -14.95
C LEU A 9 2.79 0.38 -13.85
N ILE A 10 3.95 0.96 -14.19
CA ILE A 10 4.77 1.76 -13.28
C ILE A 10 3.98 2.97 -12.76
N GLU A 11 3.36 3.74 -13.65
CA GLU A 11 2.58 4.91 -13.25
C GLU A 11 1.41 4.54 -12.34
N ARG A 12 0.74 3.42 -12.62
CA ARG A 12 -0.30 2.88 -11.75
C ARG A 12 0.25 2.52 -10.37
N HIS A 13 1.39 1.83 -10.28
CA HIS A 13 1.98 1.47 -9.00
C HIS A 13 2.47 2.68 -8.20
N LYS A 14 2.93 3.74 -8.86
CA LYS A 14 3.26 5.02 -8.20
C LYS A 14 2.02 5.68 -7.60
N GLN A 15 0.91 5.69 -8.33
CA GLN A 15 -0.38 6.18 -7.80
C GLN A 15 -0.88 5.33 -6.63
N GLU A 16 -0.76 4.01 -6.73
CA GLU A 16 -1.11 3.10 -5.63
C GLU A 16 -0.23 3.33 -4.40
N GLN A 17 1.07 3.61 -4.60
CA GLN A 17 2.01 3.93 -3.53
C GLN A 17 1.65 5.25 -2.83
N GLU A 18 1.29 6.30 -3.57
CA GLU A 18 0.89 7.60 -3.01
C GLU A 18 -0.37 7.47 -2.15
N ALA A 19 -1.42 6.83 -2.68
CA ALA A 19 -2.65 6.57 -1.93
C ALA A 19 -2.42 5.71 -0.68
N LEU A 20 -1.50 4.75 -0.77
CA LEU A 20 -1.12 3.91 0.36
C LEU A 20 -0.38 4.71 1.43
N ALA A 21 0.54 5.60 1.05
CA ALA A 21 1.28 6.46 1.95
C ALA A 21 0.35 7.42 2.72
N GLU A 22 -0.64 8.00 2.05
CA GLU A 22 -1.68 8.83 2.69
C GLU A 22 -2.45 8.03 3.75
N ARG A 23 -2.88 6.82 3.41
CA ARG A 23 -3.64 5.96 4.33
C ARG A 23 -2.80 5.51 5.52
N LEU A 24 -1.54 5.13 5.30
CA LEU A 24 -0.60 4.82 6.37
C LEU A 24 -0.36 6.02 7.27
N GLY A 25 -0.24 7.22 6.70
CA GLY A 25 -0.13 8.47 7.44
C GLY A 25 -1.31 8.69 8.39
N ALA A 26 -2.54 8.56 7.88
CA ALA A 26 -3.76 8.70 8.67
C ALA A 26 -3.88 7.64 9.80
N LEU A 27 -3.47 6.39 9.54
CA LEU A 27 -3.49 5.35 10.57
C LEU A 27 -2.43 5.61 11.66
N ARG A 28 -1.24 6.09 11.29
CA ARG A 28 -0.15 6.39 12.22
C ARG A 28 -0.41 7.65 13.05
N SER A 29 -1.08 8.66 12.50
CA SER A 29 -1.50 9.85 13.23
C SER A 29 -2.68 9.60 14.17
N GLY A 30 -3.41 8.51 13.95
CA GLY A 30 -4.65 8.20 14.65
C GLY A 30 -5.89 8.90 14.09
N ASP A 31 -5.75 9.62 12.97
CA ASP A 31 -6.89 10.23 12.25
C ASP A 31 -7.80 9.17 11.63
N LEU A 32 -7.25 7.99 11.34
CA LEU A 32 -7.97 6.80 10.92
C LEU A 32 -7.72 5.67 11.92
N GLN A 33 -8.78 4.94 12.25
CA GLN A 33 -8.70 3.73 13.07
C GLN A 33 -9.46 2.61 12.38
N VAL A 34 -8.94 1.39 12.49
CA VAL A 34 -9.63 0.19 12.00
C VAL A 34 -10.05 -0.64 13.20
N LYS A 35 -11.36 -0.85 13.30
CA LYS A 35 -11.95 -1.63 14.38
C LYS A 35 -12.73 -2.80 13.80
N ALA A 36 -12.52 -3.98 14.36
CA ALA A 36 -13.36 -5.14 14.09
C ALA A 36 -14.38 -5.31 15.22
N ARG A 37 -15.60 -5.66 14.83
CA ARG A 37 -16.65 -6.01 15.78
C ARG A 37 -16.51 -7.47 16.16
N GLU A 38 -16.45 -7.74 17.46
CA GLU A 38 -16.41 -9.11 18.00
C GLU A 38 -17.83 -9.64 18.26
N ASP A 39 -17.95 -10.97 18.35
CA ASP A 39 -19.24 -11.67 18.50
C ASP A 39 -19.96 -11.34 19.82
N ASP A 40 -19.23 -10.91 20.83
CA ASP A 40 -19.75 -10.46 22.13
C ASP A 40 -20.16 -8.98 22.14
N GLY A 41 -20.04 -8.29 21.01
CA GLY A 41 -20.32 -6.87 20.87
C GLY A 41 -19.16 -5.94 21.25
N GLY A 42 -17.99 -6.50 21.57
CA GLY A 42 -16.75 -5.75 21.75
C GLY A 42 -16.21 -5.14 20.44
N GLU A 43 -15.32 -4.17 20.58
CA GLU A 43 -14.53 -3.63 19.48
C GLU A 43 -13.05 -4.00 19.70
N ARG A 44 -12.47 -4.69 18.72
CA ARG A 44 -11.04 -4.95 18.67
C ARG A 44 -10.35 -3.90 17.81
N ASP A 45 -9.33 -3.25 18.36
CA ASP A 45 -8.46 -2.39 17.58
C ASP A 45 -7.57 -3.25 16.65
N GLU A 46 -7.78 -3.09 15.35
CA GLU A 46 -7.00 -3.75 14.30
C GLU A 46 -6.08 -2.76 13.56
N THR A 47 -6.00 -1.52 14.02
CA THR A 47 -5.14 -0.48 13.46
C THR A 47 -3.68 -0.97 13.35
N PRO A 48 -3.07 -1.61 14.37
CA PRO A 48 -1.70 -2.10 14.26
C PRO A 48 -1.53 -3.21 13.21
N THR A 49 -2.51 -4.10 13.09
CA THR A 49 -2.49 -5.18 12.08
C THR A 49 -2.57 -4.59 10.67
N HIS A 50 -3.48 -3.64 10.46
CA HIS A 50 -3.63 -2.98 9.17
C HIS A 50 -2.40 -2.15 8.79
N ILE A 51 -1.79 -1.43 9.74
CA ILE A 51 -0.52 -0.73 9.48
C ILE A 51 0.54 -1.71 8.97
N ASN A 52 0.74 -2.83 9.66
CA ASN A 52 1.73 -3.85 9.25
C ASN A 52 1.45 -4.43 7.85
N GLU A 53 0.19 -4.65 7.50
CA GLU A 53 -0.20 -5.14 6.17
C GLU A 53 0.07 -4.12 5.07
N LEU A 54 -0.27 -2.86 5.33
CA LEU A 54 -0.06 -1.77 4.39
C LEU A 54 1.44 -1.46 4.21
N GLU A 55 2.25 -1.56 5.26
CA GLU A 55 3.72 -1.42 5.15
C GLU A 55 4.34 -2.52 4.28
N ARG A 56 3.85 -3.76 4.40
CA ARG A 56 4.29 -4.85 3.52
C ARG A 56 3.92 -4.59 2.06
N LEU A 57 2.72 -4.06 1.82
CA LEU A 57 2.29 -3.68 0.47
C LEU A 57 3.12 -2.52 -0.09
N GLU A 58 3.47 -1.54 0.73
CA GLU A 58 4.31 -0.40 0.34
C GLU A 58 5.69 -0.89 -0.10
N GLN A 59 6.31 -1.77 0.68
CA GLN A 59 7.59 -2.37 0.33
C GLN A 59 7.50 -3.16 -0.98
N TRP A 60 6.43 -3.93 -1.17
CA TRP A 60 6.20 -4.66 -2.42
C TRP A 60 6.06 -3.71 -3.63
N LEU A 61 5.34 -2.59 -3.49
CA LEU A 61 5.19 -1.60 -4.56
C LEU A 61 6.54 -0.97 -4.93
N ILE A 62 7.34 -0.58 -3.94
CA ILE A 62 8.69 -0.02 -4.15
C ILE A 62 9.57 -0.99 -4.95
N GLU A 63 9.58 -2.27 -4.56
CA GLU A 63 10.37 -3.29 -5.23
C GLU A 63 9.90 -3.55 -6.67
N ASN A 64 8.58 -3.54 -6.91
CA ASN A 64 8.04 -3.77 -8.25
C ASN A 64 8.28 -2.57 -9.18
N ILE A 65 8.10 -1.34 -8.69
CA ILE A 65 8.44 -0.13 -9.45
C ILE A 65 9.91 -0.17 -9.88
N ALA A 66 10.83 -0.39 -8.94
CA ALA A 66 12.26 -0.47 -9.23
C ALA A 66 12.58 -1.58 -10.25
N ARG A 67 11.94 -2.74 -10.14
CA ARG A 67 12.10 -3.86 -11.09
C ARG A 67 11.62 -3.49 -12.49
N TYR A 68 10.45 -2.85 -12.62
CA TYR A 68 9.91 -2.47 -13.91
C TYR A 68 10.68 -1.31 -14.55
N GLU A 69 11.16 -0.35 -13.75
CA GLU A 69 12.04 0.72 -14.23
C GLU A 69 13.37 0.14 -14.77
N ALA A 70 13.96 -0.85 -14.09
CA ALA A 70 15.14 -1.54 -14.58
C ALA A 70 14.92 -2.28 -15.91
N LEU A 71 13.73 -2.85 -16.12
CA LEU A 71 13.35 -3.49 -17.39
C LEU A 71 13.17 -2.50 -18.55
N LEU A 72 12.83 -1.24 -18.27
CA LEU A 72 12.73 -0.19 -19.31
C LEU A 72 14.10 0.36 -19.74
N GLY A 73 15.07 0.36 -18.82
CA GLY A 73 16.44 0.84 -19.05
C GLY A 73 17.39 -0.21 -19.64
N ALA A 74 17.01 -1.48 -19.64
CA ALA A 74 17.72 -2.59 -20.30
C ALA A 74 17.42 -2.65 -21.82
#